data_AF-A0A432HA84-F1
#
_entry.id   AF-A0A432HA84-F1
#
_cell.length_a   1.000
_cell.length_b   1.000
_cell.length_c   1.000
_cell.angle_alpha   90.00
_cell.angle_beta   90.00
_cell.angle_gamma   90.00
#
_symmetry.space_group_name_H-M   'P 1'
#
loop_
_entity.id
_entity.type
_entity.pdbx_description
1 polymer ?
#
loop_
_entity_poly.entity_id
_entity_poly.type
_entity_poly.pdbx_seq_one_letter_code
_entity_poly.pdbx_strand_id
1 'polypeptide(L)'
;MKTAPNYLNPEIPSGLKRVTIPIVEATAESLAGYGHIVSDTDEVEIEIVRWPAQGHREVDPDSGDEGGTTEGLFICEWKGDILYGRNSAVSGHYILGYGLEPGQADEHHTRDPKTLLVWHANYHPDGGQCFFPETKKPFVVPLALPGDDVKPEDFVCFHFSGHKGLYIHPNVWHEGALGISG
;
A
#
# COMPACT_ATOMS: atom_id res chain seq x y z
N MET A 1 -11.12 -21.76 -6.61
CA MET A 1 -10.32 -20.88 -5.74
C MET A 1 -9.58 -19.90 -6.64
N LYS A 2 -9.63 -18.60 -6.35
CA LYS A 2 -8.72 -17.65 -7.02
C LYS A 2 -7.33 -17.86 -6.40
N THR A 3 -6.31 -18.03 -7.24
CA THR A 3 -4.91 -18.07 -6.79
C THR A 3 -4.41 -16.64 -6.65
N ALA A 4 -3.53 -16.40 -5.66
CA ALA A 4 -2.84 -15.12 -5.58
C ALA A 4 -2.04 -14.88 -6.89
N PRO A 5 -1.89 -13.62 -7.33
CA PRO A 5 -1.01 -13.29 -8.45
C PRO A 5 0.41 -13.75 -8.19
N ASN A 6 1.16 -14.06 -9.25
CA ASN A 6 2.61 -14.10 -9.15
C ASN A 6 3.10 -12.64 -9.08
N TYR A 7 3.35 -12.14 -7.88
CA TYR A 7 3.72 -10.74 -7.70
C TYR A 7 5.09 -10.35 -8.31
N LEU A 8 5.92 -11.31 -8.71
CA LEU A 8 7.17 -11.05 -9.44
C LEU A 8 7.03 -11.20 -10.95
N ASN A 9 5.89 -11.70 -11.41
CA ASN A 9 5.51 -11.73 -12.81
C ASN A 9 3.98 -11.64 -12.92
N PRO A 10 3.39 -10.45 -12.72
CA PRO A 10 1.94 -10.29 -12.62
C PRO A 10 1.19 -10.43 -13.95
N GLU A 11 1.90 -10.67 -15.07
CA GLU A 11 1.33 -10.86 -16.41
C GLU A 11 0.32 -9.77 -16.81
N ILE A 12 0.62 -8.51 -16.46
CA ILE A 12 -0.27 -7.37 -16.68
C ILE A 12 -0.48 -7.18 -18.20
N PRO A 13 -1.73 -7.18 -18.69
CA PRO A 13 -2.03 -6.94 -20.09
C PRO A 13 -1.56 -5.56 -20.57
N SER A 14 -1.15 -5.48 -21.83
CA SER A 14 -0.81 -4.19 -22.45
C SER A 14 -2.06 -3.36 -22.76
N GLY A 15 -1.91 -2.03 -22.76
CA GLY A 15 -2.96 -1.13 -23.24
C GLY A 15 -4.17 -1.00 -22.32
N LEU A 16 -4.03 -1.34 -21.04
CA LEU A 16 -5.06 -1.10 -20.04
C LEU A 16 -5.39 0.40 -19.93
N LYS A 17 -6.67 0.70 -19.63
CA LYS A 17 -7.10 2.06 -19.29
C LYS A 17 -6.31 2.53 -18.06
N ARG A 18 -5.74 3.72 -18.16
CA ARG A 18 -5.02 4.37 -17.05
C ARG A 18 -5.88 5.47 -16.44
N VAL A 19 -5.68 5.68 -15.15
CA VAL A 19 -6.24 6.78 -14.38
C VAL A 19 -5.08 7.48 -13.68
N THR A 20 -5.08 8.80 -13.70
CA THR A 20 -4.14 9.58 -12.90
C THR A 20 -4.69 9.71 -11.50
N ILE A 21 -4.00 9.13 -10.52
CA ILE A 21 -4.32 9.28 -9.11
C ILE A 21 -3.87 10.68 -8.67
N PRO A 22 -4.75 11.51 -8.10
CA PRO A 22 -4.35 12.82 -7.58
C PRO A 22 -3.37 12.64 -6.42
N ILE A 23 -2.31 13.44 -6.39
CA ILE A 23 -1.34 13.46 -5.29
C ILE A 23 -1.68 14.64 -4.36
N VAL A 24 -1.78 14.38 -3.07
CA VAL A 24 -2.02 15.37 -2.03
C VAL A 24 -0.99 15.23 -0.91
N GLU A 25 -0.63 16.32 -0.25
CA GLU A 25 0.22 16.25 0.95
C GLU A 25 -0.52 15.54 2.09
N ALA A 26 0.19 14.68 2.82
CA ALA A 26 -0.35 14.01 3.98
C ALA A 26 -0.43 14.96 5.18
N THR A 27 -1.64 15.34 5.57
CA THR A 27 -1.95 16.06 6.81
C THR A 27 -3.01 15.30 7.61
N ALA A 28 -3.27 15.73 8.85
CA ALA A 28 -4.33 15.16 9.66
C ALA A 28 -5.70 15.31 8.97
N GLU A 29 -5.94 16.44 8.29
CA GLU A 29 -7.19 16.72 7.58
C GLU A 29 -7.31 15.89 6.30
N SER A 30 -6.24 15.76 5.52
CA SER A 30 -6.29 15.02 4.26
C SER A 30 -6.45 13.51 4.49
N LEU A 31 -5.91 12.98 5.58
CA LEU A 31 -5.97 11.56 5.95
C LEU A 31 -7.25 11.15 6.68
N ALA A 32 -8.17 12.09 6.94
CA ALA A 32 -9.41 11.80 7.63
C ALA A 32 -10.17 10.64 6.98
N GLY A 33 -10.41 9.57 7.76
CA GLY A 33 -11.09 8.35 7.31
C GLY A 33 -10.17 7.26 6.74
N TYR A 34 -8.94 7.60 6.34
CA TYR A 34 -7.93 6.65 5.86
C TYR A 34 -7.00 6.17 6.98
N GLY A 35 -6.67 7.06 7.91
CA GLY A 35 -5.61 6.83 8.86
C GLY A 35 -5.16 8.11 9.57
N HIS A 36 -3.94 8.11 10.08
CA HIS A 36 -3.36 9.29 10.72
C HIS A 36 -1.84 9.37 10.58
N ILE A 37 -1.30 10.57 10.84
CA ILE A 37 0.14 10.84 10.84
C ILE A 37 0.79 10.20 12.07
N VAL A 38 1.87 9.46 11.84
CA VAL A 38 2.69 8.87 12.90
C VAL A 38 3.97 9.69 13.09
N SER A 39 4.23 10.08 14.33
CA SER A 39 5.47 10.79 14.70
C SER A 39 6.49 9.90 15.38
N ASP A 40 6.01 8.87 16.08
CA ASP A 40 6.78 7.89 16.83
C ASP A 40 6.02 6.56 16.73
N THR A 41 6.71 5.48 16.37
CA THR A 41 6.11 4.15 16.23
C THR A 41 5.78 3.51 17.56
N ASP A 42 6.47 3.90 18.65
CA ASP A 42 6.25 3.34 19.98
C ASP A 42 4.89 3.80 20.57
N GLU A 43 4.32 4.88 20.03
CA GLU A 43 3.01 5.42 20.41
C GLU A 43 1.86 4.82 19.57
N VAL A 44 2.16 3.95 18.60
CA VAL A 44 1.16 3.39 17.69
C VAL A 44 0.68 2.03 18.20
N GLU A 45 -0.60 1.97 18.55
CA GLU A 45 -1.32 0.71 18.74
C GLU A 45 -1.93 0.28 17.41
N ILE A 46 -1.60 -0.92 16.92
CA ILE A 46 -2.21 -1.47 15.71
C ILE A 46 -3.62 -1.93 16.04
N GLU A 47 -4.62 -1.33 15.39
CA GLU A 47 -6.01 -1.78 15.53
C GLU A 47 -6.13 -3.22 15.06
N ILE A 48 -6.75 -4.05 15.91
CA ILE A 48 -7.26 -5.35 15.56
C ILE A 48 -8.76 -5.30 15.85
N VAL A 49 -9.56 -5.35 14.80
CA VAL A 49 -11.02 -5.27 14.87
C VAL A 49 -11.62 -6.61 14.50
N ARG A 50 -12.86 -6.82 14.95
CA ARG A 50 -13.57 -8.07 14.68
C ARG A 50 -13.69 -8.33 13.18
N TRP A 51 -13.39 -9.56 12.78
CA TRP A 51 -13.55 -10.01 11.41
C TRP A 51 -14.93 -9.66 10.85
N PRO A 52 -15.01 -9.14 9.61
CA PRO A 52 -16.30 -8.80 9.03
C PRO A 52 -17.12 -10.08 8.81
N ALA A 53 -18.32 -10.09 9.38
CA ALA A 53 -19.29 -11.15 9.13
C ALA A 53 -19.72 -11.14 7.65
N GLN A 54 -19.64 -12.30 7.00
CA GLN A 54 -20.13 -12.48 5.64
C GLN A 54 -21.58 -12.98 5.68
N GLY A 55 -22.53 -12.11 5.29
CA GLY A 55 -23.96 -12.43 5.30
C GLY A 55 -24.65 -12.21 6.65
N HIS A 56 -25.61 -13.05 7.00
CA HIS A 56 -26.49 -12.83 8.16
C HIS A 56 -26.03 -13.48 9.47
N ARG A 57 -24.94 -14.26 9.45
CA ARG A 57 -24.37 -14.88 10.66
C ARG A 57 -23.28 -13.97 11.19
N GLU A 58 -23.55 -13.31 12.30
CA GLU A 58 -22.59 -12.43 12.97
C GLU A 58 -21.45 -13.25 13.58
N VAL A 59 -20.31 -12.58 13.78
CA VAL A 59 -19.20 -13.12 14.60
C VAL A 59 -19.55 -12.89 16.06
N ASP A 60 -19.30 -13.90 16.91
CA ASP A 60 -19.67 -13.81 18.33
C ASP A 60 -19.00 -12.62 19.02
N PRO A 61 -19.69 -11.92 19.96
CA PRO A 61 -19.18 -10.68 20.57
C PRO A 61 -17.88 -10.80 21.35
N ASP A 62 -17.48 -12.01 21.73
CA ASP A 62 -16.28 -12.35 22.48
C ASP A 62 -15.21 -13.06 21.62
N SER A 63 -15.31 -12.97 20.29
CA SER A 63 -14.33 -13.56 19.36
C SER A 63 -14.11 -12.76 18.07
N GLY A 64 -13.13 -13.17 17.27
CA GLY A 64 -12.85 -12.67 15.91
C GLY A 64 -11.96 -11.43 15.85
N ASP A 65 -11.37 -11.02 16.96
CA ASP A 65 -10.43 -9.88 17.10
C ASP A 65 -9.14 -10.30 17.84
N GLU A 66 -8.83 -11.60 17.92
CA GLU A 66 -7.69 -12.16 18.65
C GLU A 66 -6.41 -12.26 17.80
N GLY A 67 -6.35 -11.52 16.69
CA GLY A 67 -5.18 -11.42 15.84
C GLY A 67 -3.94 -10.94 16.61
N GLY A 68 -2.76 -11.22 16.06
CA GLY A 68 -1.49 -10.66 16.55
C GLY A 68 -0.92 -9.62 15.61
N THR A 69 0.10 -8.90 16.06
CA THR A 69 0.88 -7.98 15.22
C THR A 69 2.22 -8.57 14.82
N THR A 70 2.81 -8.05 13.75
CA THR A 70 4.17 -8.35 13.33
C THR A 70 4.82 -7.09 12.78
N GLU A 71 6.14 -7.04 12.83
CA GLU A 71 6.93 -5.89 12.37
C GLU A 71 8.10 -6.35 11.51
N GLY A 72 8.57 -5.47 10.64
CA GLY A 72 9.71 -5.75 9.79
C GLY A 72 10.00 -4.65 8.79
N LEU A 73 11.20 -4.69 8.23
CA LEU A 73 11.63 -3.71 7.25
C LEU A 73 10.84 -3.87 5.93
N PHE A 74 10.30 -2.75 5.44
CA PHE A 74 9.77 -2.62 4.10
C PHE A 74 10.78 -1.87 3.22
N ILE A 75 11.27 -2.51 2.16
CA ILE A 75 12.24 -1.93 1.23
C ILE A 75 11.55 -1.68 -0.11
N CYS A 76 11.64 -0.44 -0.58
CA CYS A 76 11.29 -0.03 -1.93
C CYS A 76 12.57 0.23 -2.73
N GLU A 77 12.77 -0.45 -3.85
CA GLU A 77 13.96 -0.34 -4.68
C GLU A 77 13.58 -0.26 -6.17
N TRP A 78 14.03 0.80 -6.85
CA TRP A 78 13.96 0.88 -8.30
C TRP A 78 15.11 0.09 -8.93
N LYS A 79 14.79 -0.69 -9.97
CA LYS A 79 15.76 -1.26 -10.91
C LYS A 79 15.33 -0.89 -12.32
N GLY A 80 16.03 0.07 -12.91
CA GLY A 80 15.61 0.72 -14.14
C GLY A 80 14.17 1.20 -14.05
N ASP A 81 13.28 0.56 -14.80
CA ASP A 81 11.87 0.89 -14.90
C ASP A 81 10.95 0.10 -13.94
N ILE A 82 11.47 -0.74 -13.05
CA ILE A 82 10.64 -1.59 -12.16
C ILE A 82 10.86 -1.20 -10.70
N LEU A 83 9.77 -0.92 -9.98
CA LEU A 83 9.79 -0.70 -8.54
C LEU A 83 9.50 -2.01 -7.81
N TYR A 84 10.49 -2.53 -7.09
CA TYR A 84 10.37 -3.72 -6.24
C TYR A 84 10.04 -3.34 -4.80
N GLY A 85 9.21 -4.16 -4.18
CA GLY A 85 8.90 -4.15 -2.76
C GLY A 85 9.38 -5.43 -2.08
N ARG A 86 10.03 -5.31 -0.93
CA ARG A 86 10.34 -6.44 -0.03
C ARG A 86 9.82 -6.15 1.35
N ASN A 87 9.07 -7.09 1.92
CA ASN A 87 8.48 -6.94 3.24
C ASN A 87 8.95 -8.08 4.16
N SER A 88 9.86 -7.79 5.08
CA SER A 88 10.40 -8.79 6.01
C SER A 88 9.38 -9.27 7.04
N ALA A 89 8.35 -8.48 7.35
CA ALA A 89 7.32 -8.83 8.33
C ALA A 89 6.49 -10.05 7.88
N VAL A 90 6.30 -10.20 6.56
CA VAL A 90 5.50 -11.28 5.96
C VAL A 90 6.26 -12.10 4.91
N SER A 91 7.59 -11.95 4.85
CA SER A 91 8.44 -12.59 3.83
C SER A 91 7.99 -12.30 2.39
N GLY A 92 7.53 -11.07 2.15
CA GLY A 92 6.98 -10.61 0.88
C GLY A 92 8.03 -10.14 -0.12
N HIS A 93 7.80 -10.41 -1.41
CA HIS A 93 8.62 -9.89 -2.51
C HIS A 93 7.74 -9.67 -3.75
N TYR A 94 7.67 -8.43 -4.21
CA TYR A 94 6.65 -7.98 -5.15
C TYR A 94 7.22 -6.97 -6.15
N ILE A 95 6.65 -6.91 -7.35
CA ILE A 95 6.70 -5.72 -8.20
C ILE A 95 5.56 -4.82 -7.79
N LEU A 96 5.87 -3.64 -7.26
CA LEU A 96 4.89 -2.64 -6.82
C LEU A 96 4.37 -1.80 -7.99
N GLY A 97 5.21 -1.59 -9.00
CA GLY A 97 4.82 -0.85 -10.19
C GLY A 97 5.94 -0.67 -11.19
N TYR A 98 5.62 0.08 -12.25
CA TYR A 98 6.49 0.26 -13.42
C TYR A 98 6.63 1.74 -13.79
N GLY A 99 7.80 2.12 -14.31
CA GLY A 99 8.11 3.47 -14.81
C GLY A 99 7.44 3.82 -16.14
N LEU A 100 7.00 2.79 -16.88
CA LEU A 100 6.28 2.81 -18.15
C LEU A 100 5.45 1.52 -18.30
N GLU A 101 4.95 1.23 -19.51
CA GLU A 101 4.23 -0.03 -19.76
C GLU A 101 5.05 -1.26 -19.36
N PRO A 102 4.46 -2.24 -18.64
CA PRO A 102 5.19 -3.42 -18.17
C PRO A 102 5.96 -4.17 -19.26
N GLY A 103 5.38 -4.31 -20.46
CA GLY A 103 6.01 -4.99 -21.59
C GLY A 103 7.18 -4.22 -22.24
N GLN A 104 7.46 -3.00 -21.79
CA GLN A 104 8.55 -2.15 -22.28
C GLN A 104 9.58 -1.85 -21.18
N ALA A 105 9.34 -2.30 -19.94
CA ALA A 105 10.20 -2.02 -18.80
C ALA A 105 11.58 -2.66 -18.95
N ASP A 106 12.63 -1.90 -18.63
CA ASP A 106 14.02 -2.34 -18.64
C ASP A 106 14.64 -2.15 -17.26
N GLU A 107 15.24 -3.18 -16.68
CA GLU A 107 15.89 -3.11 -15.37
C GLU A 107 17.32 -2.53 -15.42
N HIS A 108 17.91 -2.37 -16.60
CA HIS A 108 19.36 -2.21 -16.75
C HIS A 108 19.86 -0.77 -16.85
N HIS A 109 19.01 0.22 -16.64
CA HIS A 109 19.40 1.64 -16.66
C HIS A 109 19.29 2.32 -15.30
N THR A 110 19.81 3.54 -15.24
CA THR A 110 19.85 4.37 -14.02
C THR A 110 19.10 5.71 -14.16
N ARG A 111 18.30 5.88 -15.21
CA ARG A 111 17.44 7.05 -15.36
C ARG A 111 16.40 7.09 -14.24
N ASP A 112 16.14 8.29 -13.72
CA ASP A 112 15.08 8.49 -12.75
C ASP A 112 13.69 8.18 -13.34
N PRO A 113 12.80 7.54 -12.58
CA PRO A 113 11.43 7.30 -13.00
C PRO A 113 10.68 8.62 -13.15
N LYS A 114 9.92 8.77 -14.24
CA LYS A 114 9.04 9.93 -14.47
C LYS A 114 7.59 9.65 -14.12
N THR A 115 7.22 8.38 -14.06
CA THR A 115 5.88 7.91 -13.77
C THR A 115 5.98 6.66 -12.91
N LEU A 116 4.90 6.32 -12.19
CA LEU A 116 4.77 5.05 -11.51
C LEU A 116 3.37 4.50 -11.81
N LEU A 117 3.32 3.43 -12.60
CA LEU A 117 2.12 2.68 -12.91
C LEU A 117 1.95 1.59 -11.86
N VAL A 118 0.98 1.78 -10.97
CA VAL A 118 0.55 0.79 -9.97
C VAL A 118 -0.53 -0.09 -10.59
N TRP A 119 -0.50 -1.39 -10.29
CA TRP A 119 -1.36 -2.39 -10.92
C TRP A 119 -2.22 -3.19 -9.92
N HIS A 120 -1.95 -3.02 -8.63
CA HIS A 120 -2.54 -3.78 -7.54
C HIS A 120 -2.76 -2.86 -6.34
N ALA A 121 -3.77 -3.22 -5.55
CA ALA A 121 -3.99 -2.72 -4.20
C ALA A 121 -4.60 -3.87 -3.40
N ASN A 122 -4.39 -3.87 -2.09
CA ASN A 122 -5.03 -4.77 -1.15
C ASN A 122 -5.69 -3.97 -0.01
N TYR A 123 -6.29 -4.68 0.93
CA TYR A 123 -6.78 -4.15 2.18
C TYR A 123 -6.72 -5.26 3.22
N HIS A 124 -6.63 -4.88 4.49
CA HIS A 124 -6.67 -5.81 5.61
C HIS A 124 -7.99 -5.56 6.34
N PRO A 125 -8.97 -6.49 6.31
CA PRO A 125 -10.32 -6.21 6.79
C PRO A 125 -10.39 -5.94 8.30
N ASP A 126 -9.42 -6.46 9.04
CA ASP A 126 -9.43 -6.60 10.49
C ASP A 126 -8.20 -6.00 11.19
N GLY A 127 -7.18 -5.61 10.44
CA GLY A 127 -5.92 -5.12 10.99
C GLY A 127 -5.51 -3.77 10.41
N GLY A 128 -5.07 -2.86 11.27
CA GLY A 128 -4.39 -1.64 10.85
C GLY A 128 -2.97 -1.92 10.33
N GLN A 129 -2.36 -0.92 9.69
CA GLN A 129 -0.98 -1.02 9.23
C GLN A 129 -0.23 0.29 9.38
N CYS A 130 0.99 0.22 9.91
CA CYS A 130 1.88 1.38 10.04
C CYS A 130 3.06 1.27 9.07
N PHE A 131 3.35 2.36 8.37
CA PHE A 131 4.61 2.58 7.65
C PHE A 131 5.34 3.77 8.27
N PHE A 132 6.59 3.57 8.69
CA PHE A 132 7.43 4.64 9.20
C PHE A 132 8.75 4.74 8.41
N PRO A 133 9.19 5.94 8.02
CA PRO A 133 10.36 6.11 7.14
C PRO A 133 11.70 6.00 7.88
N GLU A 134 12.38 4.86 7.73
CA GLU A 134 13.74 4.65 8.28
C GLU A 134 14.80 5.57 7.67
N THR A 135 14.68 5.87 6.38
CA THR A 135 15.73 6.59 5.61
C THR A 135 15.47 8.10 5.47
N LYS A 136 14.37 8.60 6.04
CA LYS A 136 13.90 9.98 5.86
C LYS A 136 13.73 10.44 4.41
N LYS A 137 13.60 9.49 3.48
CA LYS A 137 13.30 9.78 2.08
C LYS A 137 11.79 10.02 1.91
N PRO A 138 11.39 10.92 1.01
CA PRO A 138 9.98 11.07 0.65
C PRO A 138 9.42 9.77 0.06
N PHE A 139 8.15 9.53 0.32
CA PHE A 139 7.40 8.40 -0.22
C PHE A 139 5.95 8.81 -0.45
N VAL A 140 5.24 8.00 -1.23
CA VAL A 140 3.80 8.18 -1.47
C VAL A 140 3.05 6.90 -1.17
N VAL A 141 1.79 7.02 -0.75
CA VAL A 141 0.91 5.88 -0.48
C VAL A 141 -0.44 6.10 -1.16
N PRO A 142 -0.83 5.29 -2.16
CA PRO A 142 -2.18 5.35 -2.73
C PRO A 142 -3.16 4.69 -1.76
N LEU A 143 -4.22 5.42 -1.37
CA LEU A 143 -5.28 4.92 -0.49
C LEU A 143 -6.65 5.16 -1.12
N ALA A 144 -7.60 4.27 -0.85
CA ALA A 144 -9.03 4.45 -1.11
C ALA A 144 -9.84 4.02 0.13
N LEU A 145 -10.97 4.69 0.37
CA LEU A 145 -11.83 4.38 1.51
C LEU A 145 -12.41 2.95 1.41
N PRO A 146 -12.82 2.33 2.53
CA PRO A 146 -13.37 0.98 2.52
C PRO A 146 -14.59 0.82 1.61
N GLY A 147 -14.69 -0.34 0.96
CA GLY A 147 -15.83 -0.70 0.11
C GLY A 147 -15.50 -1.86 -0.84
N ASP A 148 -16.51 -2.61 -1.27
CA ASP A 148 -16.31 -3.78 -2.14
C ASP A 148 -16.12 -3.42 -3.62
N ASP A 149 -16.70 -2.30 -4.06
CA ASP A 149 -16.74 -1.86 -5.46
C ASP A 149 -15.72 -0.74 -5.76
N VAL A 150 -14.59 -0.73 -5.05
CA VAL A 150 -13.53 0.28 -5.23
C VAL A 150 -12.93 0.22 -6.64
N LYS A 151 -12.70 1.39 -7.24
CA LYS A 151 -12.17 1.58 -8.58
C LYS A 151 -10.86 2.37 -8.55
N PRO A 152 -10.04 2.31 -9.60
CA PRO A 152 -8.84 3.14 -9.70
C PRO A 152 -9.09 4.64 -9.52
N GLU A 153 -10.27 5.13 -9.92
CA GLU A 153 -10.69 6.53 -9.76
C GLU A 153 -10.98 6.94 -8.30
N ASP A 154 -11.19 5.99 -7.39
CA ASP A 154 -11.48 6.28 -5.98
C ASP A 154 -10.22 6.51 -5.14
N PHE A 155 -9.03 6.23 -5.71
CA PHE A 155 -7.76 6.39 -5.01
C PHE A 155 -7.30 7.85 -4.96
N VAL A 156 -6.68 8.20 -3.85
CA VAL A 156 -5.87 9.41 -3.66
C VAL A 156 -4.48 8.99 -3.19
N CYS A 157 -3.45 9.62 -3.73
CA CYS A 157 -2.07 9.31 -3.38
C CYS A 157 -1.55 10.35 -2.38
N PHE A 158 -1.15 9.89 -1.20
CA PHE A 158 -0.71 10.76 -0.12
C PHE A 158 0.81 10.85 -0.11
N HIS A 159 1.33 12.07 -0.23
CA HIS A 159 2.74 12.37 -0.19
C HIS A 159 3.24 12.64 1.22
N PHE A 160 4.35 11.99 1.57
CA PHE A 160 5.06 12.17 2.83
C PHE A 160 6.47 12.65 2.53
N SER A 161 6.92 13.68 3.25
CA SER A 161 8.29 14.21 3.13
C SER A 161 9.38 13.26 3.65
N GLY A 162 9.01 12.19 4.35
CA GLY A 162 9.93 11.24 4.99
C GLY A 162 10.21 11.53 6.47
N HIS A 163 9.61 12.55 7.09
CA HIS A 163 9.80 12.83 8.52
C HIS A 163 8.71 12.30 9.43
N LYS A 164 7.62 11.81 8.83
CA LYS A 164 6.46 11.26 9.52
C LYS A 164 6.05 9.97 8.83
N GLY A 165 5.50 9.05 9.60
CA GLY A 165 4.90 7.83 9.10
C GLY A 165 3.41 8.00 8.82
N LEU A 166 2.84 6.92 8.31
CA LEU A 166 1.42 6.74 8.06
C LEU A 166 0.95 5.55 8.88
N TYR A 167 -0.11 5.75 9.66
CA TYR A 167 -0.95 4.66 10.13
C TYR A 167 -2.19 4.57 9.24
N ILE A 168 -2.58 3.37 8.82
CA ILE A 168 -3.73 3.06 7.97
C ILE A 168 -4.74 2.29 8.82
N HIS A 169 -5.99 2.74 8.83
CA HIS A 169 -7.07 2.03 9.54
C HIS A 169 -7.39 0.68 8.88
N PRO A 170 -7.94 -0.29 9.63
CA PRO A 170 -8.50 -1.50 9.05
C PRO A 170 -9.47 -1.20 7.91
N ASN A 171 -9.50 -2.10 6.94
CA ASN A 171 -10.39 -2.13 5.79
C ASN A 171 -10.16 -1.03 4.73
N VAL A 172 -9.20 -0.13 4.94
CA VAL A 172 -8.79 0.88 3.94
C VAL A 172 -7.99 0.19 2.84
N TRP A 173 -8.34 0.48 1.59
CA TRP A 173 -7.60 0.00 0.42
C TRP A 173 -6.31 0.76 0.26
N HIS A 174 -5.23 0.04 -0.03
CA HIS A 174 -3.92 0.63 -0.17
C HIS A 174 -2.98 -0.22 -1.02
N GLU A 175 -1.85 0.35 -1.39
CA GLU A 175 -0.64 -0.39 -1.72
C GLU A 175 0.46 0.01 -0.71
N GLY A 176 1.60 -0.67 -0.71
CA GLY A 176 2.71 -0.34 0.19
C GLY A 176 3.25 1.08 0.01
N ALA A 177 4.13 1.51 0.93
CA ALA A 177 4.78 2.81 0.83
C ALA A 177 5.75 2.87 -0.37
N LEU A 178 5.42 3.68 -1.38
CA LEU A 178 6.13 3.72 -2.67
C LEU A 178 7.25 4.76 -2.66
N GLY A 179 8.46 4.33 -2.98
CA GLY A 179 9.61 5.23 -3.15
C GLY A 179 9.50 6.02 -4.46
N ILE A 180 9.64 7.34 -4.39
CA ILE A 180 9.46 8.23 -5.56
C ILE A 180 10.73 8.48 -6.37
N SER A 181 11.89 8.00 -5.93
CA SER A 181 13.15 8.08 -6.65
C SER A 181 13.99 6.80 -6.48
N GLY A 182 14.84 6.53 -7.47
CA GLY A 182 15.90 5.51 -7.37
C GLY A 182 17.07 5.95 -6.51
#